data_AF-A0A0C2NQC3-F1
#
_entry.id   AF-A0A0C2NQC3-F1
#
_cell.length_a   1.000
_cell.length_b   1.000
_cell.length_c   1.000
_cell.angle_alpha   90.00
_cell.angle_beta   90.00
_cell.angle_gamma   90.00
#
_symmetry.space_group_name_H-M   'P 1'
#
loop_
_entity.id
_entity.type
_entity.pdbx_description
1 polymer ?
#
loop_
_entity_poly.entity_id
_entity_poly.type
_entity_poly.pdbx_seq_one_letter_code
_entity_poly.pdbx_strand_id
1 'polypeptide(L)'
;MFFIDQLFIQQDHPDGGLPFVGTHVIERVDMETGEKLPPSVNQKILEGSFSTKLTIRCNGNRIRVEGNPSRWQRMDNLFGLTSLDDCIAIYNHILAKYDLPPFTKNTRAYHRQTPDGKSSSLIGNGAEITLIDWTRNHMVDRENELSFIRGMSSVAMGRGREAILKPNGMTCNWGEGSAWEMLKLYCKAFEMQLRLKKYKRSSKTTQDHIKYLETLIDYCEE
;
A
#
# COMPACT_ATOMS: atom_id res chain seq x y z
N MET A 1 -7.25 0.26 18.31
CA MET A 1 -7.77 1.08 17.19
C MET A 1 -7.11 0.60 15.90
N PHE A 2 -7.83 0.58 14.78
CA PHE A 2 -7.25 0.26 13.47
C PHE A 2 -6.73 1.52 12.79
N PHE A 3 -5.69 1.38 11.97
CA PHE A 3 -5.17 2.39 11.06
C PHE A 3 -4.88 1.77 9.69
N ILE A 4 -4.68 2.62 8.68
CA ILE A 4 -4.45 2.19 7.29
C ILE A 4 -2.95 2.13 7.05
N ASP A 5 -2.39 0.94 6.84
CA ASP A 5 -0.97 0.79 6.54
C ASP A 5 -0.72 0.93 5.04
N GLN A 6 -1.44 0.21 4.19
CA GLN A 6 -1.29 0.27 2.75
C GLN A 6 -2.61 0.66 2.10
N LEU A 7 -2.55 1.48 1.05
CA LEU A 7 -3.74 1.91 0.32
C LEU A 7 -3.43 2.09 -1.17
N PHE A 8 -4.08 1.32 -2.03
CA PHE A 8 -3.98 1.46 -3.49
C PHE A 8 -5.30 1.98 -4.04
N ILE A 9 -5.23 3.07 -4.79
CA ILE A 9 -6.40 3.75 -5.34
C ILE A 9 -6.17 4.01 -6.82
N GLN A 10 -7.23 3.86 -7.61
CA GLN A 10 -7.27 4.30 -8.99
C GLN A 10 -8.57 5.05 -9.32
N GLN A 11 -8.55 5.87 -10.36
CA GLN A 11 -9.74 6.55 -10.86
C GLN A 11 -9.66 6.73 -12.37
N ASP A 12 -10.77 6.45 -13.04
CA ASP A 12 -10.94 6.66 -14.48
C ASP A 12 -11.51 8.04 -14.79
N HIS A 13 -10.99 8.64 -15.85
CA HIS A 13 -11.42 9.90 -16.45
C HIS A 13 -11.74 9.62 -17.93
N PRO A 14 -13.01 9.28 -18.26
CA PRO A 14 -13.40 8.88 -19.62
C PRO A 14 -13.11 9.93 -20.68
N ASP A 15 -13.21 11.22 -20.33
CA ASP A 15 -12.91 12.35 -21.23
C ASP A 15 -11.42 12.45 -21.60
N GLY A 16 -10.55 11.75 -20.86
CA GLY A 16 -9.11 11.75 -21.07
C GLY A 16 -8.49 13.13 -20.84
N GLY A 17 -7.45 13.45 -21.63
CA GLY A 17 -6.76 14.74 -21.57
C GLY A 17 -5.81 14.90 -20.37
N LEU A 18 -5.59 13.86 -19.59
CA LEU A 18 -4.66 13.90 -18.46
C LEU A 18 -3.20 13.83 -18.93
N PRO A 19 -2.26 14.44 -18.20
CA PRO A 19 -0.84 14.27 -18.47
C PRO A 19 -0.41 12.82 -18.27
N PHE A 20 0.50 12.35 -19.13
CA PHE A 20 1.16 11.06 -18.91
C PHE A 20 2.13 11.18 -17.74
N VAL A 21 1.93 10.35 -16.71
CA VAL A 21 2.80 10.31 -15.53
C VAL A 21 3.33 8.90 -15.36
N GLY A 22 4.64 8.77 -15.51
CA GLY A 22 5.35 7.51 -15.38
C GLY A 22 6.81 7.68 -15.79
N THR A 23 7.54 6.57 -15.96
CA THR A 23 8.96 6.64 -16.38
C THR A 23 9.13 6.55 -17.90
N HIS A 24 8.35 5.70 -18.55
CA HIS A 24 8.42 5.45 -19.99
C HIS A 24 7.03 5.24 -20.55
N VAL A 25 6.79 5.74 -21.77
CA VAL A 25 5.62 5.39 -22.58
C VAL A 25 5.95 4.14 -23.39
N ILE A 26 5.07 3.16 -23.32
CA ILE A 26 5.12 1.93 -24.10
C ILE A 26 4.02 2.04 -25.15
N GLU A 27 4.43 2.28 -26.39
CA GLU A 27 3.56 2.15 -27.55
C GLU A 27 3.44 0.66 -27.91
N ARG A 28 2.22 0.21 -28.18
CA ARG A 28 1.94 -1.16 -28.61
C ARG A 28 1.26 -1.08 -29.96
N VAL A 29 1.65 -1.96 -30.86
CA VAL A 29 1.04 -2.09 -32.19
C VAL A 29 0.50 -3.51 -32.29
N ASP A 30 -0.72 -3.64 -32.79
CA ASP A 30 -1.28 -4.94 -33.13
C ASP A 30 -0.52 -5.51 -34.33
N MET A 31 0.05 -6.70 -34.17
CA MET A 31 0.92 -7.30 -35.19
C MET A 31 0.15 -7.83 -36.40
N GLU A 32 -1.15 -8.10 -36.26
CA GLU A 32 -1.99 -8.58 -37.36
C GLU A 32 -2.60 -7.41 -38.13
N THR A 33 -3.07 -6.37 -37.43
CA THR A 33 -3.76 -5.23 -38.07
C THR A 33 -2.87 -4.02 -38.33
N GLY A 34 -1.72 -3.92 -37.65
CA GLY A 34 -0.85 -2.73 -37.69
C GLY A 34 -1.42 -1.52 -36.94
N GLU A 35 -2.56 -1.67 -36.25
CA GLU A 35 -3.18 -0.58 -35.52
C GLU A 35 -2.43 -0.26 -34.22
N LYS A 36 -2.33 1.04 -33.89
CA LYS A 36 -1.76 1.47 -32.61
C LYS A 36 -2.76 1.16 -31.48
N LEU A 37 -2.35 0.32 -30.54
CA LEU A 37 -3.08 0.09 -29.31
C LEU A 37 -2.89 1.28 -28.34
N PRO A 38 -3.82 1.48 -27.39
CA PRO A 38 -3.68 2.53 -26.39
C PRO A 38 -2.33 2.47 -25.67
N PRO A 39 -1.60 3.60 -25.56
CA PRO A 39 -0.29 3.61 -24.93
C PRO A 39 -0.42 3.28 -23.45
N SER A 40 0.57 2.55 -22.93
CA SER A 40 0.66 2.27 -21.51
C SER A 40 1.91 2.93 -20.93
N VAL A 41 1.84 3.42 -19.70
CA VAL A 41 2.99 4.05 -19.05
C VAL A 41 3.48 3.16 -17.91
N ASN A 42 4.79 3.08 -17.69
CA ASN A 42 5.33 2.43 -16.50
C ASN A 42 5.09 3.27 -15.24
N GLN A 43 4.99 2.61 -14.07
CA GLN A 43 4.87 3.31 -12.80
C GLN A 43 6.10 4.19 -12.54
N LYS A 44 5.88 5.37 -11.96
CA LYS A 44 6.93 6.24 -11.41
C LYS A 44 7.00 6.04 -9.90
N ILE A 45 8.19 5.72 -9.41
CA ILE A 45 8.46 5.61 -7.97
C ILE A 45 8.79 7.00 -7.45
N LEU A 46 8.02 7.45 -6.46
CA LEU A 46 8.25 8.67 -5.71
C LEU A 46 9.00 8.31 -4.44
N GLU A 47 10.19 8.86 -4.27
CA GLU A 47 10.94 8.74 -3.03
C GLU A 47 10.62 9.93 -2.12
N GLY A 48 10.06 9.63 -0.96
CA GLY A 48 9.85 10.61 0.10
C GLY A 48 11.02 10.63 1.07
N SER A 49 10.91 11.47 2.11
CA SER A 49 11.83 11.41 3.25
C SER A 49 11.85 10.02 3.85
N PHE A 50 12.95 9.67 4.52
CA PHE A 50 13.06 8.40 5.27
C PHE A 50 12.96 7.16 4.36
N SER A 51 13.35 7.30 3.08
CA SER A 51 13.30 6.26 2.04
C SER A 51 11.91 5.63 1.88
N THR A 52 10.88 6.43 2.15
CA THR A 52 9.48 6.06 1.92
C THR A 52 9.21 6.08 0.43
N LYS A 53 8.37 5.15 -0.05
CA LYS A 53 8.10 5.00 -1.47
C LYS A 53 6.59 4.97 -1.69
N LEU A 54 6.15 5.75 -2.67
CA LEU A 54 4.83 5.62 -3.28
C LEU A 54 5.05 5.42 -4.78
N THR A 55 4.11 4.77 -5.45
CA THR A 55 4.10 4.71 -6.91
C THR A 55 2.93 5.53 -7.44
N ILE A 56 3.18 6.22 -8.54
CA ILE A 56 2.17 6.99 -9.27
C ILE A 56 2.21 6.60 -10.74
N ARG A 57 1.03 6.53 -11.36
CA ARG A 57 0.87 6.24 -12.78
C ARG A 57 -0.32 7.01 -13.33
N CYS A 58 -0.13 7.65 -14.48
CA CYS A 58 -1.22 8.14 -15.31
C CYS A 58 -0.94 7.83 -16.79
N ASN A 59 -1.90 7.22 -17.46
CA ASN A 59 -1.84 6.86 -18.89
C ASN A 59 -2.73 7.75 -19.77
N GLY A 60 -3.06 8.97 -19.31
CA GLY A 60 -3.90 9.92 -20.02
C GLY A 60 -5.40 9.80 -19.73
N ASN A 61 -5.85 8.68 -19.16
CA ASN A 61 -7.25 8.48 -18.77
C ASN A 61 -7.44 7.89 -17.36
N ARG A 62 -6.49 7.09 -16.86
CA ARG A 62 -6.55 6.50 -15.53
C ARG A 62 -5.42 6.99 -14.67
N ILE A 63 -5.74 7.40 -13.45
CA ILE A 63 -4.79 7.74 -12.40
C ILE A 63 -4.71 6.57 -11.44
N ARG A 64 -3.50 6.21 -11.00
CA ARG A 64 -3.27 5.21 -9.97
C ARG A 64 -2.18 5.66 -9.02
N VAL A 65 -2.44 5.52 -7.72
CA VAL A 65 -1.48 5.77 -6.64
C VAL A 65 -1.44 4.57 -5.71
N GLU A 66 -0.24 4.10 -5.40
CA GLU A 66 -0.04 2.94 -4.55
C GLU A 66 1.03 3.20 -3.49
N GLY A 67 0.78 2.73 -2.28
CA GLY A 67 1.81 2.60 -1.24
C GLY A 67 1.23 2.83 0.15
N ASN A 68 2.09 3.28 1.06
CA ASN A 68 1.77 3.47 2.47
C ASN A 68 1.57 4.96 2.79
N PRO A 69 0.32 5.46 2.88
CA PRO A 69 0.07 6.87 3.17
C PRO A 69 0.47 7.20 4.62
N SER A 70 0.26 6.28 5.56
CA SER A 70 0.58 6.46 6.98
C SER A 70 2.07 6.65 7.27
N ARG A 71 2.93 6.17 6.38
CA ARG A 71 4.37 6.26 6.48
C ARG A 71 4.97 7.31 5.55
N TRP A 72 4.21 7.85 4.61
CA TRP A 72 4.75 8.80 3.64
C TRP A 72 5.38 10.00 4.34
N GLN A 73 6.65 10.30 4.01
CA GLN A 73 7.43 11.38 4.65
C GLN A 73 7.63 11.20 6.17
N ARG A 74 7.47 9.99 6.71
CA ARG A 74 7.65 9.66 8.13
C ARG A 74 8.67 8.54 8.33
N MET A 75 9.33 8.54 9.49
CA MET A 75 10.32 7.52 9.87
C MET A 75 9.69 6.14 10.09
N ASP A 76 8.50 6.15 10.67
CA ASP A 76 7.72 4.98 11.01
C ASP A 76 6.22 5.23 10.84
N ASN A 77 5.47 4.18 11.15
CA ASN A 77 4.03 4.10 11.06
C ASN A 77 3.49 3.20 12.19
N LEU A 78 4.12 3.20 13.36
CA LEU A 78 3.62 2.48 14.52
C LEU A 78 2.17 2.90 14.78
N PHE A 79 1.91 4.20 14.68
CA PHE A 79 0.56 4.77 14.65
C PHE A 79 0.34 5.47 13.31
N GLY A 80 -0.56 4.91 12.50
CA GLY A 80 -0.93 5.44 11.20
C GLY A 80 -2.18 6.31 11.21
N LEU A 81 -2.59 6.71 10.02
CA LEU A 81 -3.82 7.43 9.75
C LEU A 81 -5.03 6.50 9.91
N THR A 82 -6.07 7.00 10.57
CA THR A 82 -7.24 6.21 10.95
C THR A 82 -8.43 6.44 10.01
N SER A 83 -8.36 7.45 9.14
CA SER A 83 -9.39 7.78 8.17
C SER A 83 -8.88 7.63 6.72
N LEU A 84 -9.79 7.21 5.84
CA LEU A 84 -9.55 7.19 4.40
C LEU A 84 -9.37 8.60 3.85
N ASP A 85 -10.11 9.58 4.37
CA ASP A 85 -10.06 10.97 3.90
C ASP A 85 -8.64 11.57 4.14
N ASP A 86 -8.00 11.29 5.27
CA ASP A 86 -6.62 11.74 5.54
C ASP A 86 -5.61 11.06 4.60
N CYS A 87 -5.79 9.76 4.35
CA CYS A 87 -4.93 9.01 3.43
C CYS A 87 -5.05 9.55 1.99
N ILE A 88 -6.28 9.81 1.55
CA ILE A 88 -6.57 10.36 0.22
C ILE A 88 -6.07 11.80 0.12
N ALA A 89 -6.12 12.60 1.19
CA ALA A 89 -5.56 13.94 1.20
C ALA A 89 -4.05 13.95 0.92
N ILE A 90 -3.29 13.00 1.48
CA ILE A 90 -1.86 12.82 1.16
C ILE A 90 -1.67 12.52 -0.33
N TYR A 91 -2.47 11.61 -0.90
CA TYR A 91 -2.39 11.27 -2.31
C TYR A 91 -2.76 12.44 -3.21
N ASN A 92 -3.83 13.17 -2.89
CA ASN A 92 -4.26 14.35 -3.64
C ASN A 92 -3.20 15.47 -3.62
N HIS A 93 -2.51 15.66 -2.49
CA HIS A 93 -1.38 16.60 -2.44
C HIS A 93 -0.20 16.18 -3.35
N ILE A 94 -0.01 14.88 -3.58
CA ILE A 94 0.98 14.37 -4.54
C ILE A 94 0.48 14.57 -5.98
N LEU A 95 -0.79 14.25 -6.26
CA LEU A 95 -1.39 14.40 -7.60
C LEU A 95 -1.31 15.85 -8.09
N ALA A 96 -1.56 16.82 -7.21
CA ALA A 96 -1.45 18.24 -7.51
C ALA A 96 -0.06 18.66 -8.03
N LYS A 97 1.02 17.96 -7.62
CA LYS A 97 2.40 18.25 -8.10
C LYS A 97 2.66 17.77 -9.54
N TYR A 98 1.73 16.99 -10.09
CA TYR A 98 1.80 16.43 -11.43
C TYR A 98 0.65 16.93 -12.32
N ASP A 99 -0.04 17.99 -11.91
CA ASP A 99 -1.20 18.55 -12.60
C ASP A 99 -2.31 17.51 -12.84
N LEU A 100 -2.41 16.53 -11.94
CA LEU A 100 -3.44 15.50 -11.97
C LEU A 100 -4.61 15.88 -11.06
N PRO A 101 -5.86 15.62 -11.47
CA PRO A 101 -7.03 15.89 -10.66
C PRO A 101 -7.03 15.04 -9.37
N PRO A 102 -7.65 15.53 -8.29
CA PRO A 102 -7.77 14.78 -7.05
C PRO A 102 -8.70 13.59 -7.21
N PHE A 103 -8.49 12.57 -6.39
CA PHE A 103 -9.46 11.48 -6.21
C PHE A 103 -10.76 12.00 -5.61
N THR A 104 -11.89 11.53 -6.15
CA THR A 104 -13.23 11.92 -5.71
C THR A 104 -14.00 10.74 -5.14
N LYS A 105 -14.94 11.01 -4.22
CA LYS A 105 -15.84 9.97 -3.71
C LYS A 105 -16.77 9.50 -4.83
N ASN A 106 -17.01 8.19 -4.87
CA ASN A 106 -17.97 7.62 -5.79
C ASN A 106 -19.39 8.05 -5.39
N THR A 107 -20.14 8.63 -6.31
CA THR A 107 -21.51 9.13 -6.05
C THR A 107 -22.57 8.32 -6.78
N ARG A 108 -22.18 7.56 -7.82
CA ARG A 108 -23.08 6.75 -8.63
C ARG A 108 -22.35 5.51 -9.15
N ALA A 109 -23.04 4.38 -9.14
CA ALA A 109 -22.58 3.14 -9.77
C ALA A 109 -23.46 2.83 -10.99
N TYR A 110 -22.83 2.50 -12.10
CA TYR A 110 -23.49 2.15 -13.36
C TYR A 110 -23.15 0.72 -13.75
N HIS A 111 -24.08 0.01 -14.38
CA HIS A 111 -23.75 -1.25 -15.03
C HIS A 111 -22.98 -0.99 -16.31
N ARG A 112 -21.82 -1.62 -16.48
CA ARG A 112 -21.13 -1.64 -17.77
C ARG A 112 -21.60 -2.82 -18.62
N GLN A 113 -21.55 -2.65 -19.94
CA GLN A 113 -21.80 -3.74 -20.87
C GLN A 113 -20.75 -4.84 -20.67
N THR A 114 -21.22 -6.09 -20.58
CA THR A 114 -20.38 -7.28 -20.46
C THR A 114 -20.69 -8.23 -21.61
N PRO A 115 -19.73 -9.09 -22.01
CA PRO A 115 -19.99 -10.11 -23.01
C PRO A 115 -21.20 -10.98 -22.65
N ASP A 116 -21.90 -11.49 -23.66
CA ASP A 116 -23.09 -12.33 -23.47
C ASP A 116 -22.81 -13.52 -22.55
N GLY A 117 -23.73 -13.79 -21.64
CA GLY A 117 -23.62 -14.85 -20.64
C GLY A 117 -22.74 -14.53 -19.43
N LYS A 118 -22.13 -13.33 -19.34
CA LYS A 118 -21.41 -12.88 -18.14
C LYS A 118 -22.23 -11.93 -17.29
N SER A 119 -22.05 -12.01 -15.98
CA SER A 119 -22.68 -11.08 -15.05
C SER A 119 -22.20 -9.65 -15.29
N SER A 120 -23.14 -8.71 -15.28
CA SER A 120 -22.82 -7.29 -15.37
C SER A 120 -21.95 -6.86 -14.18
N SER A 121 -21.02 -5.94 -14.42
CA SER A 121 -20.18 -5.35 -13.37
C SER A 121 -20.51 -3.88 -13.18
N LEU A 122 -20.38 -3.40 -11.95
CA LEU A 122 -20.59 -2.00 -11.62
C LEU A 122 -19.31 -1.19 -11.85
N ILE A 123 -19.46 0.00 -12.41
CA ILE A 123 -18.41 1.01 -12.52
C ILE A 123 -18.85 2.29 -11.83
N GLY A 124 -17.95 2.87 -11.03
CA GLY A 124 -18.16 4.12 -10.32
C GLY A 124 -17.77 5.34 -11.14
N ASN A 125 -18.20 6.53 -10.69
CA ASN A 125 -17.73 7.81 -11.23
C ASN A 125 -16.67 8.49 -10.35
N GLY A 126 -16.12 7.78 -9.37
CA GLY A 126 -15.08 8.27 -8.48
C GLY A 126 -13.97 7.26 -8.28
N ALA A 127 -13.18 7.48 -7.25
CA ALA A 127 -12.04 6.64 -6.91
C ALA A 127 -12.46 5.23 -6.47
N GLU A 128 -11.72 4.25 -6.96
CA GLU A 128 -11.80 2.84 -6.62
C GLU A 128 -10.60 2.48 -5.73
N ILE A 129 -10.87 1.91 -4.56
CA ILE A 129 -9.85 1.31 -3.71
C ILE A 129 -9.59 -0.11 -4.22
N THR A 130 -8.40 -0.37 -4.73
CA THR A 130 -8.01 -1.67 -5.27
C THR A 130 -7.28 -2.55 -4.25
N LEU A 131 -6.75 -1.97 -3.17
CA LEU A 131 -6.14 -2.68 -2.04
C LEU A 131 -6.16 -1.78 -0.80
N ILE A 132 -6.41 -2.38 0.36
CA ILE A 132 -6.30 -1.72 1.65
C ILE A 132 -5.79 -2.69 2.72
N ASP A 133 -4.75 -2.28 3.45
CA ASP A 133 -4.24 -3.03 4.60
C ASP A 133 -4.67 -2.31 5.89
N TRP A 134 -5.59 -2.92 6.62
CA TRP A 134 -5.98 -2.49 7.96
C TRP A 134 -5.03 -3.07 9.00
N THR A 135 -4.41 -2.21 9.80
CA THR A 135 -3.44 -2.60 10.82
C THR A 135 -3.91 -2.22 12.21
N ARG A 136 -3.63 -3.10 13.17
CA ARG A 136 -3.84 -2.87 14.59
C ARG A 136 -2.60 -3.33 15.35
N ASN A 137 -2.18 -2.53 16.32
CA ASN A 137 -1.14 -2.94 17.25
C ASN A 137 -1.72 -3.83 18.35
N HIS A 138 -0.99 -4.89 18.66
CA HIS A 138 -1.21 -5.77 19.80
C HIS A 138 -0.01 -5.64 20.73
N MET A 139 -0.25 -5.83 22.02
CA MET A 139 0.76 -5.81 23.07
C MET A 139 0.68 -7.12 23.82
N VAL A 140 1.83 -7.63 24.22
CA VAL A 140 2.03 -8.78 25.09
C VAL A 140 3.04 -8.38 26.14
N ASP A 141 3.14 -9.12 27.24
CA ASP A 141 4.21 -8.89 28.21
C ASP A 141 5.57 -9.08 27.53
N ARG A 142 6.54 -8.25 27.93
CA ARG A 142 7.92 -8.29 27.45
C ARG A 142 8.46 -9.70 27.26
N GLU A 143 9.14 -9.94 26.14
CA GLU A 143 9.75 -11.21 25.71
C GLU A 143 8.76 -12.32 25.34
N ASN A 144 7.45 -12.08 25.38
CA ASN A 144 6.44 -13.06 24.96
C ASN A 144 6.02 -12.95 23.49
N GLU A 145 6.59 -12.05 22.69
CA GLU A 145 6.19 -11.82 21.30
C GLU A 145 6.38 -13.07 20.45
N LEU A 146 7.52 -13.76 20.61
CA LEU A 146 7.77 -15.00 19.86
C LEU A 146 6.81 -16.11 20.30
N SER A 147 6.59 -16.26 21.61
CA SER A 147 5.67 -17.24 22.17
C SER A 147 4.24 -16.99 21.67
N PHE A 148 3.81 -15.73 21.67
CA PHE A 148 2.52 -15.31 21.15
C PHE A 148 2.39 -15.61 19.65
N ILE A 149 3.36 -15.20 18.83
CA ILE A 149 3.32 -15.45 17.37
C ILE A 149 3.32 -16.97 17.08
N ARG A 150 4.12 -17.75 17.82
CA ARG A 150 4.15 -19.22 17.70
C ARG A 150 2.82 -19.84 18.10
N GLY A 151 2.24 -19.42 19.22
CA GLY A 151 0.92 -19.88 19.66
C GLY A 151 -0.17 -19.52 18.66
N MET A 152 -0.16 -18.30 18.12
CA MET A 152 -1.09 -17.91 17.07
C MET A 152 -0.91 -18.74 15.80
N SER A 153 0.32 -19.11 15.44
CA SER A 153 0.60 -19.92 14.26
C SER A 153 0.06 -21.36 14.34
N SER A 154 -0.34 -21.86 15.51
CA SER A 154 -1.01 -23.16 15.61
C SER A 154 -2.51 -23.08 15.33
N VAL A 155 -3.05 -21.89 15.03
CA VAL A 155 -4.48 -21.67 14.82
C VAL A 155 -4.75 -21.32 13.37
N ALA A 156 -5.77 -21.94 12.78
CA ALA A 156 -6.28 -21.53 11.48
C ALA A 156 -7.13 -20.26 11.59
N MET A 157 -7.06 -19.37 10.61
CA MET A 157 -7.82 -18.10 10.60
C MET A 157 -8.76 -17.97 9.41
N GLY A 158 -9.86 -17.25 9.64
CA GLY A 158 -10.90 -17.00 8.64
C GLY A 158 -11.53 -18.31 8.17
N ARG A 159 -11.47 -18.58 6.86
CA ARG A 159 -12.03 -19.78 6.23
C ARG A 159 -11.12 -21.00 6.35
N GLY A 160 -10.60 -21.27 7.56
CA GLY A 160 -9.70 -22.40 7.80
C GLY A 160 -8.33 -22.26 7.14
N ARG A 161 -7.85 -21.04 6.90
CA ARG A 161 -6.53 -20.83 6.29
C ARG A 161 -5.47 -21.23 7.30
N GLU A 162 -4.53 -22.07 6.88
CA GLU A 162 -3.39 -22.47 7.70
C GLU A 162 -2.39 -21.34 7.85
N ALA A 163 -1.69 -21.35 8.99
CA ALA A 163 -0.68 -20.36 9.30
C ALA A 163 0.67 -20.73 8.67
N ILE A 164 1.37 -19.73 8.15
CA ILE A 164 2.73 -19.85 7.65
C ILE A 164 3.64 -19.04 8.58
N LEU A 165 4.25 -19.72 9.55
CA LEU A 165 5.26 -19.14 10.42
C LEU A 165 6.60 -19.01 9.67
N LYS A 166 7.18 -17.81 9.67
CA LYS A 166 8.48 -17.57 9.03
C LYS A 166 9.62 -18.17 9.87
N PRO A 167 10.76 -18.55 9.26
CA PRO A 167 11.84 -19.29 9.95
C PRO A 167 12.39 -18.63 11.21
N ASN A 168 12.39 -17.29 11.27
CA ASN A 168 12.85 -16.53 12.44
C ASN A 168 11.81 -16.44 13.57
N GLY A 169 10.60 -16.96 13.37
CA GLY A 169 9.50 -16.88 14.35
C GLY A 169 8.90 -15.49 14.56
N MET A 170 9.37 -14.47 13.85
CA MET A 170 9.00 -13.06 14.07
C MET A 170 7.82 -12.61 13.20
N THR A 171 7.30 -13.48 12.34
CA THR A 171 6.19 -13.18 11.44
C THR A 171 5.42 -14.45 11.13
N CYS A 172 4.09 -14.34 11.13
CA CYS A 172 3.17 -15.38 10.74
C CYS A 172 2.13 -14.80 9.77
N ASN A 173 1.84 -15.53 8.69
CA ASN A 173 0.86 -15.12 7.68
C ASN A 173 -0.26 -16.17 7.58
N TRP A 174 -1.46 -15.73 7.22
CA TRP A 174 -2.56 -16.61 6.80
C TRP A 174 -3.07 -16.17 5.43
N GLY A 175 -3.23 -17.12 4.51
CA GLY A 175 -3.61 -16.81 3.13
C GLY A 175 -2.52 -16.08 2.34
N GLU A 176 -1.25 -16.37 2.61
CA GLU A 176 -0.14 -15.79 1.84
C GLU A 176 -0.28 -16.08 0.34
N GLY A 177 -0.16 -15.04 -0.49
CA GLY A 177 -0.37 -15.13 -1.95
C GLY A 177 -1.83 -15.05 -2.40
N SER A 178 -2.78 -14.94 -1.46
CA SER A 178 -4.19 -14.69 -1.77
C SER A 178 -4.39 -13.35 -2.47
N ALA A 179 -5.13 -13.35 -3.58
CA ALA A 179 -5.54 -12.13 -4.27
C ALA A 179 -6.72 -11.40 -3.59
N TRP A 180 -7.35 -12.03 -2.59
CA TRP A 180 -8.55 -11.51 -1.94
C TRP A 180 -8.30 -10.96 -0.53
N GLU A 181 -7.55 -11.72 0.27
CA GLU A 181 -7.34 -11.41 1.69
C GLU A 181 -6.15 -12.21 2.22
N MET A 182 -5.26 -11.52 2.92
CA MET A 182 -4.13 -12.07 3.65
C MET A 182 -4.10 -11.43 5.04
N LEU A 183 -3.85 -12.22 6.08
CA LEU A 183 -3.57 -11.71 7.42
C LEU A 183 -2.09 -11.87 7.73
N LYS A 184 -1.52 -10.87 8.40
CA LYS A 184 -0.11 -10.86 8.78
C LYS A 184 0.05 -10.39 10.22
N LEU A 185 0.69 -11.22 11.03
CA LEU A 185 1.09 -10.91 12.41
C LEU A 185 2.62 -10.90 12.47
N TYR A 186 3.23 -9.87 13.03
CA TYR A 186 4.68 -9.79 13.14
C TYR A 186 5.13 -8.99 14.37
N CYS A 187 6.34 -9.28 14.86
CA CYS A 187 6.96 -8.52 15.93
C CYS A 187 7.44 -7.16 15.38
N LYS A 188 6.79 -6.08 15.84
CA LYS A 188 7.06 -4.73 15.34
C LYS A 188 8.42 -4.20 15.79
N ALA A 189 8.81 -4.44 17.04
CA ALA A 189 10.13 -4.10 17.56
C ALA A 189 11.25 -4.70 16.70
N PHE A 190 11.16 -6.01 16.41
CA PHE A 190 12.12 -6.69 15.54
C PHE A 190 12.19 -6.08 14.13
N GLU A 191 11.05 -5.74 13.52
CA GLU A 191 11.03 -5.06 12.22
C GLU A 191 11.72 -3.69 12.28
N MET A 192 11.48 -2.92 13.35
CA MET A 192 12.13 -1.63 13.56
C MET A 192 13.64 -1.77 13.81
N GLN A 193 14.11 -2.80 14.53
CA GLN A 193 15.53 -3.09 14.68
C GLN A 193 16.22 -3.37 13.34
N LEU A 194 15.58 -4.14 12.45
CA LEU A 194 16.10 -4.38 11.09
C LEU A 194 16.19 -3.08 10.29
N ARG A 195 15.21 -2.20 10.47
CA ARG A 195 15.20 -0.88 9.85
C ARG A 195 16.30 0.02 10.40
N LEU A 196 16.48 0.07 11.73
CA LEU A 196 17.54 0.82 12.39
C LEU A 196 18.93 0.44 11.86
N LYS A 197 19.19 -0.86 11.64
CA LYS A 197 20.43 -1.34 11.01
C LYS A 197 20.66 -0.73 9.62
N LYS A 198 19.60 -0.52 8.83
CA LYS A 198 19.69 0.15 7.52
C LYS A 198 19.96 1.65 7.68
N TYR A 199 19.29 2.31 8.63
CA TYR A 199 19.50 3.72 8.92
C TYR A 199 20.93 4.01 9.38
N LYS A 200 21.49 3.20 10.28
CA LYS A 200 22.88 3.33 10.75
C LYS A 200 23.92 3.19 9.63
N ARG A 201 23.57 2.57 8.49
CA ARG A 201 24.45 2.43 7.31
C ARG A 201 24.27 3.53 6.27
N SER A 202 23.23 4.35 6.39
CA SER A 202 22.91 5.39 5.41
C SER A 202 23.59 6.71 5.80
N SER A 203 24.29 7.33 4.85
CA SER A 203 24.91 8.65 5.03
C SER A 203 23.91 9.80 5.19
N LYS A 204 22.62 9.57 4.87
CA LYS A 204 21.53 10.54 5.02
C LYS A 204 20.89 10.53 6.41
N THR A 205 21.34 9.66 7.31
CA THR A 205 20.76 9.48 8.64
C THR A 205 21.46 10.38 9.66
N THR A 206 20.68 11.14 10.44
CA THR A 206 21.18 11.95 11.55
C THR A 206 21.20 11.15 12.86
N GLN A 207 21.92 11.65 13.88
CA GLN A 207 21.89 11.03 15.21
C GLN A 207 20.49 11.11 15.86
N ASP A 208 19.76 12.19 15.62
CA ASP A 208 18.38 12.33 16.12
C ASP A 208 17.45 11.27 15.53
N HIS A 209 17.61 10.93 14.24
CA HIS A 209 16.88 9.83 13.61
C HIS A 209 17.17 8.49 14.29
N ILE A 210 18.44 8.22 14.59
CA ILE A 210 18.86 6.99 15.27
C ILE A 210 18.23 6.93 16.66
N LYS A 211 18.37 8.00 17.45
CA LYS A 211 17.83 8.10 18.79
C LYS A 211 16.30 7.93 18.81
N TYR A 212 15.61 8.55 17.86
CA TYR A 212 14.16 8.41 17.72
C TYR A 212 13.73 6.95 17.52
N LEU A 213 14.40 6.24 16.60
CA LEU A 213 14.10 4.83 16.35
C LEU A 213 14.45 3.93 17.54
N GLU A 214 15.54 4.22 18.25
CA GLU A 214 15.90 3.49 19.47
C GLU A 214 14.82 3.65 20.55
N THR A 215 14.39 4.89 20.85
CA THR A 215 13.29 5.14 21.78
C THR A 215 11.99 4.44 21.38
N LEU A 216 11.69 4.38 20.08
CA LEU A 216 10.49 3.72 19.59
C LEU A 216 10.58 2.19 19.69
N ILE A 217 11.79 1.63 19.50
CA ILE A 217 12.05 0.20 19.72
C ILE A 217 11.86 -0.13 21.20
N ASP A 218 12.46 0.66 22.09
CA ASP A 218 12.32 0.47 23.55
C ASP A 218 10.84 0.49 23.95
N TYR A 219 10.06 1.46 23.45
CA TYR A 219 8.61 1.52 23.66
C TYR A 219 7.85 0.28 23.15
N CYS A 220 8.33 -0.40 22.10
CA CYS A 220 7.70 -1.60 21.58
C CYS A 220 8.14 -2.87 22.32
N GLU A 221 9.22 -2.82 23.11
CA GLU A 221 9.77 -3.94 23.89
C GLU A 221 9.33 -3.92 25.36
N GLU A 222 8.82 -2.78 25.83
CA GLU A 222 8.14 -2.62 27.13
C GLU A 222 6.74 -3.26 27.15
#